data_AF-X0VUK7-F1
#
_entry.id   AF-X0VUK7-F1
#
_cell.length_a   1.000
_cell.length_b   1.000
_cell.length_c   1.000
_cell.angle_alpha   90.00
_cell.angle_beta   90.00
_cell.angle_gamma   90.00
#
_symmetry.space_group_name_H-M   'P 1'
#
loop_
_entity.id
_entity.type
_entity.pdbx_description
1 polymer ?
#
loop_
_entity_poly.entity_id
_entity_poly.type
_entity_poly.pdbx_seq_one_letter_code
_entity_poly.pdbx_strand_id
1 'polypeptide(L)'
;TLSSARHKAVLKNLRRSLKRKARVGASKKACNIVVQHLDKYSDFLFGHMLRKRSRQIVVPRTNNVEESLFRTVKRQCRRIHGRGHLSRDIEDMLEATPLVLNLRNASYCETVYGGVEPQTIAERFSAVDPSVPTQLLKSWRDEKRSVRLPRKFESLEDLPQQLAPFIDAAYTKLKK
;
A
#
# COMPACT_ATOMS: atom_id res chain seq x y z
N THR A 1 -5.39 22.88 11.54
CA THR A 1 -5.86 21.57 12.04
C THR A 1 -7.32 21.68 12.42
N LEU A 2 -8.16 20.73 11.99
CA LEU A 2 -9.60 20.79 12.25
C LEU A 2 -9.88 20.28 13.68
N SER A 3 -10.43 21.15 14.54
CA SER A 3 -10.94 20.79 15.86
C SER A 3 -12.14 19.82 15.76
N SER A 4 -12.37 18.99 16.78
CA SER A 4 -13.54 18.09 16.88
C SER A 4 -14.88 18.82 16.61
N ALA A 5 -15.01 20.07 17.08
CA ALA A 5 -16.20 20.89 16.83
C ALA A 5 -16.37 21.26 15.34
N ARG A 6 -15.28 21.63 14.65
CA ARG A 6 -15.33 21.92 13.20
C ARG A 6 -15.69 20.66 12.41
N HIS A 7 -15.20 19.49 12.82
CA HIS A 7 -15.54 18.23 12.16
C HIS A 7 -17.03 17.87 12.29
N LYS A 8 -17.61 17.97 13.49
CA LYS A 8 -19.06 17.78 13.70
C LYS A 8 -19.88 18.76 12.85
N ALA A 9 -19.43 20.00 12.72
CA ALA A 9 -20.08 20.99 11.85
C ALA A 9 -20.02 20.59 10.37
N VAL A 10 -18.89 20.07 9.89
CA VAL A 10 -18.74 19.57 8.51
C VAL A 10 -19.70 18.40 8.26
N LEU A 11 -19.79 17.42 9.16
CA LEU A 11 -20.74 16.30 9.02
C LEU A 11 -22.19 16.78 9.00
N LYS A 12 -22.55 17.74 9.86
CA LYS A 12 -23.89 18.34 9.87
C LYS A 12 -24.22 19.02 8.54
N ASN A 13 -23.25 19.70 7.92
CA ASN A 13 -23.42 20.34 6.62
C ASN A 13 -23.52 19.33 5.48
N LEU A 14 -22.70 18.28 5.50
CA LEU A 14 -22.76 17.17 4.55
C LEU A 14 -24.12 16.48 4.60
N ARG A 15 -24.63 16.17 5.81
CA ARG A 15 -25.95 15.57 6.01
C ARG A 15 -27.07 16.43 5.44
N ARG A 16 -27.03 17.75 5.66
CA ARG A 16 -27.98 18.70 5.06
C ARG A 16 -27.91 18.70 3.53
N SER A 17 -26.70 18.67 2.97
CA SER A 17 -26.49 18.63 1.52
C SER A 17 -27.02 17.35 0.89
N LEU A 18 -26.78 16.18 1.49
CA LEU A 18 -27.27 14.88 1.02
C LEU A 18 -28.80 14.81 1.06
N LYS A 19 -29.43 15.29 2.15
CA LYS A 19 -30.89 15.37 2.25
C LYS A 19 -31.50 16.27 1.16
N ARG A 20 -30.83 17.37 0.82
CA ARG A 20 -31.26 18.26 -0.28
C ARG A 20 -31.10 17.58 -1.65
N LYS A 21 -29.96 16.93 -1.93
CA LYS A 21 -29.73 16.21 -3.20
C LYS A 21 -30.73 15.06 -3.41
N ALA A 22 -31.11 14.35 -2.35
CA ALA A 22 -32.13 13.31 -2.37
C ALA A 22 -33.52 13.82 -2.80
N ARG A 23 -33.79 15.14 -2.68
CA ARG A 23 -35.04 15.78 -3.10
C ARG A 23 -35.04 16.24 -4.56
N VAL A 24 -33.86 16.39 -5.17
CA VAL A 24 -33.66 17.02 -6.50
C VAL A 24 -33.35 15.99 -7.61
N GLY A 25 -33.48 14.69 -7.33
CA GLY A 25 -33.38 13.63 -8.35
C GLY A 25 -32.19 12.67 -8.21
N ALA A 26 -31.30 12.85 -7.23
CA ALA A 26 -30.39 11.77 -6.84
C ALA A 26 -31.19 10.64 -6.18
N SER A 27 -30.78 9.37 -6.37
CA SER A 27 -31.46 8.23 -5.74
C SER A 27 -31.56 8.44 -4.22
N LYS A 28 -32.77 8.77 -3.75
CA LYS A 28 -33.10 9.02 -2.33
C LYS A 28 -32.60 7.88 -1.44
N LYS A 29 -32.66 6.65 -1.95
CA LYS A 29 -32.13 5.44 -1.32
C LYS A 29 -30.63 5.53 -1.09
N ALA A 30 -29.84 5.90 -2.11
CA ALA A 30 -28.39 6.04 -2.00
C ALA A 30 -27.99 7.12 -0.98
N CYS A 31 -28.64 8.30 -1.01
CA CYS A 31 -28.36 9.34 -0.03
C CYS A 31 -28.67 8.92 1.41
N ASN A 32 -29.78 8.20 1.62
CA ASN A 32 -30.14 7.67 2.94
C ASN A 32 -29.14 6.64 3.45
N ILE A 33 -28.67 5.73 2.59
CA ILE A 33 -27.63 4.75 2.92
C ILE A 33 -26.35 5.45 3.40
N VAL A 34 -25.90 6.49 2.67
CA VAL A 34 -24.71 7.26 3.06
C VAL A 34 -24.90 7.91 4.44
N VAL A 35 -26.06 8.52 4.70
CA VAL A 35 -26.34 9.14 6.00
C VAL A 35 -26.37 8.09 7.12
N GLN A 36 -26.98 6.92 6.89
CA GLN A 36 -27.01 5.83 7.86
C GLN A 36 -25.60 5.34 8.21
N HIS A 37 -24.72 5.17 7.23
CA HIS A 37 -23.34 4.77 7.48
C HIS A 37 -22.54 5.85 8.23
N LEU A 38 -22.74 7.13 7.91
CA LEU A 38 -22.11 8.23 8.64
C LEU A 38 -22.55 8.27 10.10
N ASP A 39 -23.82 8.00 10.39
CA ASP A 39 -24.34 7.94 11.76
C ASP A 39 -23.79 6.69 12.48
N LYS A 40 -23.86 5.51 11.84
CA LYS A 40 -23.39 4.23 12.40
C LYS A 40 -21.91 4.25 12.78
N TYR A 41 -21.07 4.85 11.94
CA TYR A 41 -19.63 4.89 12.15
C TYR A 41 -19.14 6.23 12.70
N SER A 42 -20.03 7.09 13.21
CA SER A 42 -19.71 8.46 13.61
C SER A 42 -18.55 8.57 14.61
N ASP A 43 -18.47 7.65 15.58
CA ASP A 43 -17.39 7.57 16.55
C ASP A 43 -16.05 7.09 15.96
N PHE A 44 -16.09 6.43 14.80
CA PHE A 44 -14.93 5.88 14.09
C PHE A 44 -14.49 6.72 12.88
N LEU A 45 -15.29 7.71 12.47
CA LEU A 45 -14.98 8.60 11.35
C LEU A 45 -13.70 9.42 11.61
N PHE A 46 -13.32 9.57 12.87
CA PHE A 46 -12.17 10.35 13.29
C PHE A 46 -11.07 9.45 13.83
N GLY A 47 -9.83 9.78 13.46
CA GLY A 47 -8.68 9.05 13.96
C GLY A 47 -8.15 9.53 15.27
N HIS A 48 -7.15 8.80 15.75
CA HIS A 48 -6.45 9.13 16.97
C HIS A 48 -5.75 10.48 16.82
N MET A 49 -5.84 11.29 17.85
CA MET A 49 -5.16 12.57 17.92
C MET A 49 -3.80 12.36 18.58
N LEU A 50 -2.73 12.54 17.81
CA LEU A 50 -1.36 12.51 18.32
C LEU A 50 -0.99 13.90 18.84
N ARG A 51 -0.46 13.98 20.06
CA ARG A 51 0.13 15.20 20.62
C ARG A 51 1.64 15.12 20.45
N LYS A 52 2.21 16.01 19.63
CA LYS A 52 3.66 16.18 19.51
C LYS A 52 4.01 17.62 19.88
N ARG A 53 4.62 17.81 21.05
CA ARG A 53 4.86 19.14 21.66
C ARG A 53 3.54 19.94 21.76
N SER A 54 3.52 21.18 21.27
CA SER A 54 2.34 22.04 21.19
C SER A 54 1.42 21.75 19.99
N ARG A 55 1.76 20.81 19.10
CA ARG A 55 0.96 20.47 17.92
C ARG A 55 0.09 19.24 18.16
N GLN A 56 -1.20 19.39 17.88
CA GLN A 56 -2.15 18.28 17.75
C GLN A 56 -2.24 17.85 16.28
N ILE A 57 -1.87 16.62 16.00
CA ILE A 57 -1.97 15.99 14.68
C ILE A 57 -3.15 15.02 14.74
N VAL A 58 -4.19 15.27 13.96
CA VAL A 58 -5.27 14.31 13.76
C VAL A 58 -4.80 13.33 12.71
N VAL A 59 -4.58 12.08 13.09
CA VAL A 59 -4.22 11.05 12.10
C VAL A 59 -5.47 10.72 11.31
N PRO A 60 -5.50 10.94 9.98
CA PRO A 60 -6.64 10.53 9.18
C PRO A 60 -6.81 9.01 9.27
N ARG A 61 -8.04 8.54 9.53
CA ARG A 61 -8.38 7.09 9.48
C ARG A 61 -8.53 6.58 8.05
N THR A 62 -8.55 7.50 7.10
CA THR A 62 -8.63 7.15 5.70
C THR A 62 -7.23 6.82 5.23
N ASN A 63 -7.10 5.61 4.70
CA ASN A 63 -5.99 5.16 3.86
C ASN A 63 -5.91 5.94 2.53
N ASN A 64 -6.45 7.16 2.43
CA ASN A 64 -6.61 7.86 1.16
C ASN A 64 -5.25 8.16 0.50
N VAL A 65 -4.21 8.42 1.31
CA VAL A 65 -2.83 8.57 0.81
C VAL A 65 -2.33 7.24 0.25
N GLU A 66 -2.45 6.16 1.01
CA GLU A 66 -2.04 4.81 0.57
C GLU A 66 -2.83 4.34 -0.65
N GLU A 67 -4.15 4.55 -0.68
CA GLU A 67 -5.01 4.23 -1.81
C GLU A 67 -4.67 5.08 -3.04
N SER A 68 -4.35 6.35 -2.85
CA SER A 68 -3.92 7.23 -3.95
C SER A 68 -2.59 6.78 -4.55
N LEU A 69 -1.64 6.42 -3.69
CA LEU A 69 -0.38 5.80 -4.09
C LEU A 69 -0.64 4.50 -4.86
N PHE A 70 -1.41 3.59 -4.27
CA PHE A 70 -1.72 2.29 -4.85
C PHE A 70 -2.50 2.40 -6.17
N ARG A 71 -3.37 3.41 -6.29
CA ARG A 71 -4.08 3.73 -7.54
C ARG A 71 -3.11 4.21 -8.62
N THR A 72 -2.12 5.00 -8.26
CA THR A 72 -1.08 5.49 -9.18
C THR A 72 -0.23 4.33 -9.69
N VAL A 73 0.26 3.49 -8.78
CA VAL A 73 1.02 2.28 -9.11
C VAL A 73 0.22 1.37 -10.03
N LYS A 74 -1.04 1.05 -9.68
CA LYS A 74 -1.93 0.23 -10.55
C LYS A 74 -2.09 0.81 -11.94
N ARG A 75 -2.25 2.13 -12.08
CA ARG A 75 -2.39 2.78 -13.40
C ARG A 75 -1.12 2.63 -14.24
N GLN A 76 0.05 2.78 -13.62
CA GLN A 76 1.34 2.59 -14.29
C GLN A 76 1.53 1.14 -14.73
N CYS A 77 1.31 0.18 -13.83
CA CYS A 77 1.37 -1.25 -14.17
C CYS A 77 0.40 -1.62 -15.30
N ARG A 78 -0.82 -1.06 -15.34
CA ARG A 78 -1.76 -1.29 -16.47
C ARG A 78 -1.22 -0.76 -17.79
N ARG A 79 -0.58 0.42 -17.76
CA ARG A 79 0.00 1.02 -18.96
C ARG A 79 1.19 0.20 -19.49
N ILE A 80 1.98 -0.39 -18.60
CA ILE A 80 3.13 -1.23 -18.95
C ILE A 80 2.68 -2.60 -19.47
N HIS A 81 1.73 -3.26 -18.78
CA HIS A 81 1.37 -4.65 -19.06
C HIS A 81 0.14 -4.83 -19.96
N GLY A 82 -0.64 -3.77 -20.21
CA GLY A 82 -1.81 -3.81 -21.08
C GLY A 82 -3.02 -4.59 -20.54
N ARG A 83 -3.02 -5.02 -19.27
CA ARG A 83 -4.09 -5.84 -18.66
C ARG A 83 -4.63 -5.29 -17.35
N GLY A 84 -5.90 -5.56 -17.07
CA GLY A 84 -6.64 -5.01 -15.91
C GLY A 84 -6.34 -5.66 -14.56
N HIS A 85 -6.09 -6.98 -14.55
CA HIS A 85 -5.69 -7.73 -13.36
C HIS A 85 -4.19 -7.57 -13.14
N LEU A 86 -3.80 -7.06 -11.96
CA LEU A 86 -2.41 -6.74 -11.63
C LEU A 86 -1.95 -7.29 -10.28
N SER A 87 -2.76 -8.09 -9.59
CA SER A 87 -2.46 -8.52 -8.21
C SER A 87 -1.08 -9.20 -8.14
N ARG A 88 -0.81 -10.11 -9.07
CA ARG A 88 0.51 -10.77 -9.19
C ARG A 88 1.65 -9.78 -9.39
N ASP A 89 1.50 -8.82 -10.31
CA ASP A 89 2.58 -7.86 -10.58
C ASP A 89 2.93 -7.01 -9.37
N ILE A 90 1.92 -6.65 -8.57
CA ILE A 90 2.10 -5.84 -7.37
C ILE A 90 2.67 -6.69 -6.23
N GLU A 91 2.20 -7.92 -6.06
CA GLU A 91 2.72 -8.87 -5.06
C GLU A 91 4.16 -9.29 -5.33
N ASP A 92 4.51 -9.39 -6.61
CA ASP A 92 5.84 -9.74 -7.11
C ASP A 92 6.73 -8.50 -7.29
N MET A 93 6.23 -7.30 -6.99
CA MET A 93 7.03 -6.09 -7.01
C MET A 93 7.93 -6.04 -5.77
N LEU A 94 9.11 -5.40 -5.88
CA LEU A 94 9.93 -5.09 -4.70
C LEU A 94 9.15 -4.11 -3.81
N GLU A 95 9.28 -4.30 -2.51
CA GLU A 95 8.66 -3.45 -1.48
C GLU A 95 9.11 -1.99 -1.63
N ALA A 96 10.32 -1.78 -2.14
CA ALA A 96 10.89 -0.47 -2.42
C ALA A 96 10.40 0.17 -3.74
N THR A 97 9.82 -0.58 -4.68
CA THR A 97 9.42 -0.03 -5.99
C THR A 97 8.41 1.11 -5.90
N PRO A 98 7.36 1.08 -5.03
CA PRO A 98 6.47 2.22 -4.87
C PRO A 98 7.18 3.47 -4.36
N LEU A 99 8.29 3.33 -3.63
CA LEU A 99 9.06 4.46 -3.09
C LEU A 99 9.79 5.25 -4.19
N VAL A 100 9.98 4.68 -5.38
CA VAL A 100 10.50 5.40 -6.54
C VAL A 100 9.63 6.60 -6.89
N LEU A 101 8.32 6.57 -6.57
CA LEU A 101 7.44 7.73 -6.76
C LEU A 101 7.83 8.93 -5.88
N ASN A 102 8.53 8.71 -4.77
CA ASN A 102 9.04 9.78 -3.92
C ASN A 102 10.13 10.61 -4.62
N LEU A 103 10.76 10.08 -5.69
CA LEU A 103 11.70 10.84 -6.51
C LEU A 103 11.07 12.03 -7.24
N ARG A 104 9.74 12.14 -7.25
CA ARG A 104 9.01 13.32 -7.75
C ARG A 104 8.88 14.42 -6.71
N ASN A 105 9.22 14.16 -5.45
CA ASN A 105 9.16 15.11 -4.37
C ASN A 105 10.54 15.75 -4.19
N ALA A 106 10.66 17.04 -4.49
CA ALA A 106 11.92 17.77 -4.41
C ALA A 106 12.57 17.70 -3.03
N SER A 107 11.79 17.84 -1.96
CA SER A 107 12.30 17.75 -0.57
C SER A 107 12.76 16.34 -0.21
N TYR A 108 12.10 15.30 -0.75
CA TYR A 108 12.56 13.92 -0.59
C TYR A 108 13.90 13.71 -1.29
N CYS A 109 14.01 14.17 -2.54
CA CYS A 109 15.25 14.14 -3.29
C CYS A 109 16.37 14.89 -2.54
N GLU A 110 16.11 16.10 -2.07
CA GLU A 110 17.07 16.88 -1.29
C GLU A 110 17.54 16.13 -0.04
N THR A 111 16.62 15.48 0.68
CA THR A 111 16.95 14.70 1.88
C THR A 111 17.78 13.46 1.56
N VAL A 112 17.38 12.70 0.53
CA VAL A 112 18.05 11.43 0.16
C VAL A 112 19.39 11.68 -0.52
N TYR A 113 19.49 12.74 -1.32
CA TYR A 113 20.73 13.10 -2.04
C TYR A 113 21.62 14.08 -1.26
N GLY A 114 21.21 14.53 -0.06
CA GLY A 114 22.00 15.41 0.80
C GLY A 114 22.22 16.81 0.21
N GLY A 115 21.21 17.38 -0.44
CA GLY A 115 21.28 18.72 -1.04
C GLY A 115 21.91 18.78 -2.44
N VAL A 116 22.20 17.62 -3.04
CA VAL A 116 22.80 17.51 -4.37
C VAL A 116 21.73 17.65 -5.47
N GLU A 117 22.03 18.43 -6.52
CA GLU A 117 21.13 18.70 -7.66
C GLU A 117 20.63 17.40 -8.31
N PRO A 118 19.32 17.23 -8.57
CA PRO A 118 18.76 16.04 -9.20
C PRO A 118 19.41 15.67 -10.55
N GLN A 119 20.03 16.63 -11.22
CA GLN A 119 20.74 16.42 -12.50
C GLN A 119 22.03 15.59 -12.34
N THR A 120 22.63 15.59 -11.15
CA THR A 120 23.85 14.82 -10.83
C THR A 120 23.55 13.43 -10.25
N ILE A 121 22.26 13.05 -10.18
CA ILE A 121 21.83 11.74 -9.70
C ILE A 121 22.46 10.59 -10.50
N ALA A 122 22.63 10.77 -11.81
CA ALA A 122 23.24 9.78 -12.69
C ALA A 122 24.70 9.50 -12.29
N GLU A 123 25.43 10.52 -11.87
CA GLU A 123 26.82 10.42 -11.38
C GLU A 123 26.88 9.68 -10.04
N ARG A 124 25.90 9.90 -9.15
CA ARG A 124 25.79 9.12 -7.91
C ARG A 124 25.51 7.65 -8.19
N PHE A 125 24.64 7.34 -9.15
CA PHE A 125 24.36 5.96 -9.54
C PHE A 125 25.55 5.30 -10.27
N SER A 126 26.37 6.06 -11.01
CA SER A 126 27.56 5.50 -11.68
C SER A 126 28.67 5.13 -10.71
N ALA A 127 28.74 5.77 -9.54
CA ALA A 127 29.67 5.43 -8.47
C ALA A 127 29.30 4.13 -7.72
N VAL A 128 28.09 3.61 -7.91
CA VAL A 128 27.65 2.35 -7.30
C VAL A 128 28.17 1.17 -8.13
N ASP A 129 28.85 0.22 -7.49
CA ASP A 129 29.26 -1.02 -8.14
C ASP A 129 28.04 -1.78 -8.71
N PRO A 130 27.98 -2.04 -10.03
CA PRO A 130 26.89 -2.79 -10.66
C PRO A 130 26.65 -4.19 -10.07
N SER A 131 27.64 -4.78 -9.42
CA SER A 131 27.51 -6.09 -8.77
C SER A 131 26.54 -6.05 -7.59
N VAL A 132 26.47 -4.92 -6.88
CA VAL A 132 25.68 -4.76 -5.65
C VAL A 132 24.16 -4.83 -5.92
N PRO A 133 23.57 -4.05 -6.85
CA PRO A 133 22.16 -4.20 -7.19
C PRO A 133 21.81 -5.61 -7.69
N THR A 134 22.72 -6.24 -8.44
CA THR A 134 22.51 -7.59 -8.97
C THR A 134 22.43 -8.63 -7.85
N GLN A 135 23.32 -8.55 -6.87
CA GLN A 135 23.32 -9.43 -5.69
C GLN A 135 22.07 -9.21 -4.83
N LEU A 136 21.70 -7.95 -4.56
CA LEU A 136 20.48 -7.61 -3.81
C LEU A 136 19.21 -8.13 -4.48
N LEU A 137 19.11 -8.00 -5.81
CA LEU A 137 17.98 -8.55 -6.57
C LEU A 137 17.94 -10.08 -6.51
N LYS A 138 19.10 -10.74 -6.51
CA LYS A 138 19.18 -12.20 -6.40
C LYS A 138 18.72 -12.66 -5.01
N SER A 139 19.26 -12.08 -3.94
CA SER A 139 18.87 -12.44 -2.57
C SER A 139 17.38 -12.23 -2.31
N TRP A 140 16.81 -11.13 -2.82
CA TRP A 140 15.38 -10.87 -2.71
C TRP A 140 14.52 -11.90 -3.46
N ARG A 141 14.93 -12.34 -4.66
CA ARG A 141 14.22 -13.39 -5.39
C ARG A 141 14.25 -14.70 -4.62
N ASP A 142 15.37 -15.02 -4.00
CA ASP A 142 15.55 -16.24 -3.20
C ASP A 142 14.66 -16.19 -1.95
N GLU A 143 14.55 -15.03 -1.29
CA GLU A 143 13.62 -14.80 -0.17
C GLU A 143 12.15 -14.92 -0.59
N LYS A 144 11.74 -14.31 -1.72
CA LYS A 144 10.35 -14.45 -2.22
C LYS A 144 10.01 -15.90 -2.56
N ARG A 145 10.98 -16.68 -3.06
CA ARG A 145 10.82 -18.10 -3.36
C ARG A 145 10.72 -18.96 -2.11
N SER A 146 11.40 -18.60 -1.02
CA SER A 146 11.31 -19.37 0.23
C SER A 146 9.99 -19.17 0.95
N VAL A 147 9.33 -18.02 0.77
CA VAL A 147 8.07 -17.68 1.45
C VAL A 147 6.81 -18.16 0.70
N ARG A 148 6.89 -18.44 -0.61
CA ARG A 148 5.72 -18.91 -1.38
C ARG A 148 5.84 -20.36 -1.82
N LEU A 149 4.84 -21.15 -1.46
CA LEU A 149 4.59 -22.43 -2.10
C LEU A 149 4.09 -22.18 -3.54
N PRO A 150 4.63 -22.86 -4.56
CA PRO A 150 4.06 -22.80 -5.90
C PRO A 150 2.59 -23.25 -5.87
N ARG A 151 1.69 -22.52 -6.55
CA ARG A 151 0.23 -22.77 -6.55
C ARG A 151 -0.19 -24.22 -6.80
N LYS A 152 0.58 -24.96 -7.61
CA LYS A 152 0.32 -26.38 -7.89
C LYS A 152 0.33 -27.23 -6.62
N PHE A 153 1.13 -26.84 -5.64
CA PHE A 153 1.21 -27.49 -4.34
C PHE A 153 0.18 -26.93 -3.36
N GLU A 154 -0.18 -25.64 -3.45
CA GLU A 154 -1.26 -25.06 -2.64
C GLU A 154 -2.63 -25.73 -2.87
N SER A 155 -2.87 -26.24 -4.08
CA SER A 155 -4.13 -26.94 -4.42
C SER A 155 -4.18 -28.40 -3.97
N LEU A 156 -3.10 -28.95 -3.42
CA LEU A 156 -3.06 -30.34 -2.98
C LEU A 156 -3.41 -30.40 -1.48
N GLU A 157 -4.59 -30.92 -1.17
CA GLU A 157 -5.06 -31.08 0.22
C GLU A 157 -4.18 -32.07 1.00
N ASP A 158 -3.66 -33.11 0.32
CA ASP A 158 -2.79 -34.15 0.89
C ASP A 158 -1.29 -33.85 0.72
N LEU A 159 -0.90 -32.59 0.47
CA LEU A 159 0.49 -32.20 0.29
C LEU A 159 1.40 -32.65 1.46
N PRO A 160 1.02 -32.50 2.75
CA PRO A 160 1.86 -32.95 3.87
C PRO A 160 2.17 -34.45 3.81
N GLN A 161 1.18 -35.28 3.45
CA GLN A 161 1.30 -36.73 3.35
C GLN A 161 2.18 -37.13 2.17
N GLN A 162 2.08 -36.42 1.05
CA GLN A 162 2.95 -36.65 -0.11
C GLN A 162 4.40 -36.25 0.14
N LEU A 163 4.64 -35.24 1.00
CA LEU A 163 5.99 -34.78 1.35
C LEU A 163 6.65 -35.62 2.45
N ALA A 164 5.88 -36.30 3.30
CA ALA A 164 6.39 -37.07 4.44
C ALA A 164 7.51 -38.07 4.07
N PRO A 165 7.41 -38.88 2.99
CA PRO A 165 8.48 -39.81 2.62
C PRO A 165 9.78 -39.10 2.22
N PHE A 166 9.67 -37.94 1.58
CA PHE A 166 10.84 -37.16 1.15
C PHE A 166 11.52 -36.47 2.33
N ILE A 167 10.75 -35.94 3.28
CA ILE A 167 11.27 -35.33 4.50
C ILE A 167 11.99 -36.37 5.35
N ASP A 168 11.43 -37.58 5.48
CA ASP A 168 12.03 -38.66 6.26
C ASP A 168 13.37 -39.15 5.64
N ALA A 169 13.38 -39.31 4.31
CA ALA A 169 14.61 -39.62 3.57
C ALA A 169 15.68 -38.52 3.69
N ALA A 170 15.29 -37.25 3.64
CA ALA A 170 16.20 -36.12 3.80
C ALA A 170 16.76 -36.03 5.23
N TYR A 171 15.90 -36.20 6.25
CA TYR A 171 16.29 -36.22 7.66
C TYR A 171 17.31 -37.32 7.94
N THR A 172 17.07 -38.52 7.42
CA THR A 172 17.97 -39.67 7.58
C THR A 172 19.35 -39.42 6.94
N LYS A 173 19.41 -38.71 5.80
CA LYS A 173 20.68 -38.34 5.15
C LYS A 173 21.44 -37.24 5.89
N LEU A 174 20.75 -36.26 6.47
CA LEU A 174 21.36 -35.13 7.19
C LEU A 174 21.86 -35.51 8.60
N LYS A 175 21.38 -36.63 9.15
CA LYS A 175 21.77 -37.13 10.48
C LYS A 175 23.03 -38.04 10.44
N LYS A 176 23.53 -38.36 9.23
CA LYS A 176 24.83 -38.99 9.00
C LYS A 176 25.89 -37.93 8.74
#